data_AF-A0A2A4QEY8-F1
#
_entry.id   AF-A0A2A4QEY8-F1
#
_cell.length_a   1.000
_cell.length_b   1.000
_cell.length_c   1.000
_cell.angle_alpha   90.00
_cell.angle_beta   90.00
_cell.angle_gamma   90.00
#
_symmetry.space_group_name_H-M   'P 1'
#
loop_
_entity.id
_entity.type
_entity.pdbx_description
1 polymer ?
#
loop_
_entity_poly.entity_id
_entity_poly.type
_entity_poly.pdbx_seq_one_letter_code
_entity_poly.pdbx_strand_id
1 'polypeptide(L)'
;MHNGTLLEGIWNGHITSTQSRFSKDIKHLLKSILPFYTVCLSANTATISSRILPEEIELLPALPLGDILAEELSENVPHGSMIVILKEQNCKAVMNKPDVSYQLGLIIGDMLLGIIGEGVFPLKYETEALRVMANSYCYLIENLERQQHEICSSSFHNGLSYAVSAYWNGSTQNDLNTCKAKEKYASKIMLFGGHLKMLNSYIWTRNSKQKHINLSEIHGKLCNRQTWKKNIVGAVLEEILSDASQVYNH
;
A
#
# COMPACT_ATOMS: atom_id res chain seq x y z
N MET A 1 9.28 -15.96 7.97
CA MET A 1 10.32 -16.46 7.03
C MET A 1 10.14 -15.96 5.59
N HIS A 2 9.38 -14.88 5.33
CA HIS A 2 9.14 -14.37 3.96
C HIS A 2 10.34 -13.66 3.32
N ASN A 3 11.20 -13.01 4.12
CA ASN A 3 12.41 -12.35 3.59
C ASN A 3 13.40 -13.36 3.01
N GLY A 4 13.45 -14.58 3.56
CA GLY A 4 14.25 -15.68 3.01
C GLY A 4 13.76 -16.09 1.61
N THR A 5 12.45 -16.24 1.42
CA THR A 5 11.87 -16.56 0.11
C THR A 5 12.09 -15.45 -0.92
N LEU A 6 12.11 -14.18 -0.49
CA LEU A 6 12.41 -13.06 -1.37
C LEU A 6 13.87 -13.09 -1.83
N LEU A 7 14.80 -13.26 -0.88
CA LEU A 7 16.23 -13.32 -1.16
C LEU A 7 16.61 -14.52 -2.04
N GLU A 8 16.13 -15.71 -1.68
CA GLU A 8 16.28 -16.92 -2.50
C GLU A 8 15.68 -16.72 -3.90
N GLY A 9 14.56 -16.00 -4.00
CA GLY A 9 13.95 -15.65 -5.27
C GLY A 9 14.83 -14.78 -6.16
N ILE A 10 15.56 -13.82 -5.57
CA ILE A 10 16.51 -12.97 -6.30
C ILE A 10 17.70 -13.82 -6.77
N TRP A 11 18.37 -14.54 -5.86
CA TRP A 11 19.56 -15.33 -6.18
C TRP A 11 19.31 -16.46 -7.18
N ASN A 12 18.13 -17.08 -7.14
CA ASN A 12 17.76 -18.13 -8.09
C ASN A 12 17.21 -17.57 -9.42
N GLY A 13 17.18 -16.25 -9.61
CA GLY A 13 16.68 -15.61 -10.82
C GLY A 13 15.16 -15.69 -11.01
N HIS A 14 14.41 -16.03 -9.96
CA HIS A 14 12.94 -16.00 -9.98
C HIS A 14 12.40 -14.57 -9.86
N ILE A 15 13.20 -13.63 -9.36
CA ILE A 15 12.89 -12.21 -9.29
C ILE A 15 13.87 -11.47 -10.18
N THR A 16 13.34 -10.77 -11.16
CA THR A 16 14.13 -10.09 -12.17
C THR A 16 13.57 -8.70 -12.46
N SER A 17 14.43 -7.82 -12.97
CA SER A 17 14.01 -6.53 -13.48
C SER A 17 13.03 -6.68 -14.62
N THR A 18 11.98 -5.86 -14.64
CA THR A 18 10.97 -5.91 -15.69
C THR A 18 10.84 -4.58 -16.41
N GLN A 19 10.72 -4.65 -17.73
CA GLN A 19 10.40 -3.52 -18.60
C GLN A 19 9.08 -3.72 -19.34
N SER A 20 8.23 -4.63 -18.85
CA SER A 20 6.92 -4.90 -19.41
C SER A 20 6.06 -3.64 -19.47
N ARG A 21 5.11 -3.58 -20.41
CA ARG A 21 4.16 -2.47 -20.50
C ARG A 21 3.41 -2.27 -19.18
N PHE A 22 2.93 -3.35 -18.57
CA PHE A 22 2.28 -3.33 -17.27
C PHE A 22 3.17 -2.69 -16.18
N SER A 23 4.45 -3.06 -16.10
CA SER A 23 5.37 -2.45 -15.12
C SER A 23 5.59 -0.95 -15.36
N LYS A 24 5.60 -0.51 -16.62
CA LYS A 24 5.73 0.91 -17.00
C LYS A 24 4.46 1.68 -16.63
N ASP A 25 3.29 1.12 -16.89
CA ASP A 25 2.01 1.73 -16.56
C ASP A 25 1.86 1.89 -15.03
N ILE A 26 2.15 0.84 -14.26
CA ILE A 26 2.18 0.90 -12.79
C ILE A 26 3.20 1.93 -12.28
N LYS A 27 4.42 1.92 -12.82
CA LYS A 27 5.46 2.89 -12.44
C LYS A 27 5.03 4.33 -12.70
N HIS A 28 4.43 4.58 -13.86
CA HIS A 28 3.91 5.89 -14.23
C HIS A 28 2.79 6.35 -13.29
N LEU A 29 1.82 5.47 -12.99
CA LEU A 29 0.74 5.76 -12.06
C LEU A 29 1.27 6.01 -10.65
N LEU A 30 2.17 5.17 -10.15
CA LEU A 30 2.78 5.36 -8.83
C LEU A 30 3.53 6.68 -8.73
N LYS A 31 4.20 7.13 -9.80
CA LYS A 31 4.84 8.46 -9.82
C LYS A 31 3.86 9.62 -9.67
N SER A 32 2.61 9.44 -10.11
CA SER A 32 1.54 10.44 -9.92
C SER A 32 0.92 10.42 -8.52
N ILE A 33 1.15 9.33 -7.77
CA ILE A 33 0.48 9.04 -6.50
C ILE A 33 1.44 9.15 -5.31
N LEU A 34 2.71 8.81 -5.49
CA LEU A 34 3.72 8.74 -4.44
C LEU A 34 4.87 9.71 -4.73
N PRO A 35 5.45 10.34 -3.68
CA PRO A 35 6.55 11.28 -3.84
C PRO A 35 7.95 10.61 -3.85
N PHE A 36 8.05 9.31 -4.14
CA PHE A 36 9.31 8.57 -4.14
C PHE A 36 9.57 7.83 -5.44
N TYR A 37 10.83 7.47 -5.66
CA TYR A 37 11.24 6.60 -6.74
C TYR A 37 10.69 5.20 -6.56
N THR A 38 10.27 4.59 -7.67
CA THR A 38 9.77 3.22 -7.70
C THR A 38 10.58 2.37 -8.67
N VAL A 39 11.01 1.20 -8.20
CA VAL A 39 11.69 0.17 -8.99
C VAL A 39 10.74 -1.01 -9.09
N CYS A 40 10.41 -1.43 -10.32
CA CYS A 40 9.49 -2.53 -10.56
C CYS A 40 10.27 -3.80 -10.92
N LEU A 41 10.01 -4.86 -10.16
CA LEU A 41 10.54 -6.20 -10.39
C LEU A 41 9.40 -7.15 -10.77
N SER A 42 9.73 -8.22 -11.48
CA SER A 42 8.82 -9.31 -11.82
C SER A 42 9.21 -10.56 -11.06
N ALA A 43 8.24 -11.21 -10.43
CA ALA A 43 8.40 -12.49 -9.76
C ALA A 43 7.76 -13.62 -10.58
N ASN A 44 8.59 -14.55 -11.05
CA ASN A 44 8.19 -15.80 -11.70
C ASN A 44 8.11 -16.94 -10.67
N THR A 45 7.29 -16.72 -9.64
CA THR A 45 6.98 -17.77 -8.66
C THR A 45 5.59 -17.53 -8.07
N ALA A 46 4.83 -18.60 -7.90
CA ALA A 46 3.49 -18.53 -7.32
C ALA A 46 3.50 -18.12 -5.83
N THR A 47 4.64 -18.31 -5.15
CA THR A 47 4.79 -18.04 -3.71
C THR A 47 4.91 -16.54 -3.40
N ILE A 48 5.30 -15.73 -4.38
CA ILE A 48 5.50 -14.29 -4.18
C ILE A 48 4.31 -13.52 -4.75
N SER A 49 3.45 -13.05 -3.85
CA SER A 49 2.38 -12.09 -4.18
C SER A 49 2.94 -10.72 -4.56
N SER A 50 2.19 -10.01 -5.43
CA SER A 50 2.48 -8.60 -5.72
C SER A 50 2.47 -7.80 -4.44
N ARG A 51 3.51 -7.00 -4.21
CA ARG A 51 3.73 -6.29 -2.95
C ARG A 51 4.65 -5.09 -3.19
N ILE A 52 4.73 -4.21 -2.19
CA ILE A 52 5.63 -3.06 -2.21
C ILE A 52 6.42 -2.99 -0.91
N LEU A 53 7.74 -2.87 -1.05
CA LEU A 53 8.68 -2.90 0.06
C LEU A 53 9.58 -1.67 0.00
N PRO A 54 9.99 -1.09 1.14
CA PRO A 54 11.05 -0.11 1.11
C PRO A 54 12.38 -0.77 0.75
N GLU A 55 13.26 -0.04 0.09
CA GLU A 55 14.62 -0.53 -0.22
C GLU A 55 15.43 -0.83 1.04
N GLU A 56 15.16 -0.11 2.14
CA GLU A 56 15.87 -0.29 3.41
C GLU A 56 15.50 -1.57 4.18
N ILE A 57 14.58 -2.40 3.67
CA ILE A 57 14.21 -3.64 4.36
C ILE A 57 15.38 -4.62 4.38
N GLU A 58 15.82 -5.00 5.58
CA GLU A 58 16.90 -5.98 5.74
C GLU A 58 16.40 -7.40 5.40
N LEU A 59 17.05 -8.02 4.41
CA LEU A 59 16.80 -9.43 4.07
C LEU A 59 17.78 -10.36 4.79
N LEU A 60 18.98 -9.87 5.08
CA LEU A 60 19.97 -10.44 6.00
C LEU A 60 20.52 -9.33 6.90
N PRO A 61 21.15 -9.68 8.05
CA PRO A 61 21.77 -8.68 8.92
C PRO A 61 22.72 -7.77 8.14
N ALA A 62 22.50 -6.45 8.23
CA ALA A 62 23.27 -5.43 7.52
C ALA A 62 23.26 -5.55 5.98
N LEU A 63 22.24 -6.21 5.42
CA LEU A 63 22.07 -6.36 3.96
C LEU A 63 20.66 -5.91 3.55
N PRO A 64 20.47 -4.61 3.23
CA PRO A 64 19.20 -4.07 2.78
C PRO A 64 18.87 -4.55 1.36
N LEU A 65 17.57 -4.59 1.06
CA LEU A 65 17.07 -4.98 -0.26
C LEU A 65 17.64 -4.10 -1.37
N GLY A 66 17.79 -2.79 -1.16
CA GLY A 66 18.38 -1.88 -2.14
C GLY A 66 19.77 -2.32 -2.62
N ASP A 67 20.65 -2.67 -1.69
CA ASP A 67 22.02 -3.12 -1.99
C ASP A 67 22.01 -4.45 -2.74
N ILE A 68 21.18 -5.41 -2.31
CA ILE A 68 21.03 -6.71 -3.00
C ILE A 68 20.58 -6.51 -4.44
N LEU A 69 19.64 -5.59 -4.70
CA LEU A 69 19.16 -5.32 -6.06
C LEU A 69 20.23 -4.63 -6.91
N ALA A 70 21.03 -3.74 -6.32
CA ALA A 70 22.13 -3.09 -7.01
C ALA A 70 23.24 -4.09 -7.39
N GLU A 71 23.57 -5.01 -6.49
CA GLU A 71 24.61 -6.01 -6.72
C GLU A 71 24.17 -7.16 -7.63
N GLU A 72 23.01 -7.76 -7.35
CA GLU A 72 22.57 -9.00 -8.02
C GLU A 72 21.84 -8.74 -9.34
N LEU A 73 21.08 -7.64 -9.43
CA LEU A 73 20.27 -7.32 -10.62
C LEU A 73 20.81 -6.11 -11.42
N SER A 74 21.91 -5.49 -10.96
CA SER A 74 22.44 -4.26 -11.57
C SER A 74 21.41 -3.13 -11.65
N GLU A 75 20.45 -3.10 -10.73
CA GLU A 75 19.43 -2.05 -10.68
C GLU A 75 19.97 -0.80 -10.00
N ASN A 76 19.69 0.36 -10.60
CA ASN A 76 19.93 1.62 -9.91
C ASN A 76 18.76 1.88 -8.95
N VAL A 77 19.01 1.69 -7.65
CA VAL A 77 18.03 1.89 -6.59
C VAL A 77 18.42 3.13 -5.77
N PRO A 78 17.86 4.32 -6.06
CA PRO A 78 18.09 5.51 -5.24
C PRO A 78 17.65 5.29 -3.78
N HIS A 79 18.37 5.87 -2.83
CA HIS A 79 18.00 5.81 -1.41
C HIS A 79 16.58 6.33 -1.17
N GLY A 80 15.80 5.62 -0.35
CA GLY A 80 14.40 5.91 -0.05
C GLY A 80 13.42 5.52 -1.17
N SER A 81 13.85 4.68 -2.11
CA SER A 81 12.97 4.09 -3.13
C SER A 81 12.01 3.06 -2.54
N MET A 82 10.90 2.84 -3.25
CA MET A 82 10.02 1.71 -3.02
C MET A 82 10.20 0.66 -4.11
N ILE A 83 10.38 -0.58 -3.71
CA ILE A 83 10.50 -1.75 -4.59
C ILE A 83 9.13 -2.38 -4.76
N VAL A 84 8.64 -2.40 -5.99
CA VAL A 84 7.36 -3.00 -6.35
C VAL A 84 7.62 -4.34 -7.00
N ILE A 85 7.17 -5.42 -6.36
CA ILE A 85 7.26 -6.77 -6.93
C ILE A 85 5.93 -7.08 -7.57
N LEU A 86 5.94 -7.43 -8.85
CA LEU A 86 4.76 -7.76 -9.65
C LEU A 86 4.80 -9.24 -10.01
N LYS A 87 3.66 -9.93 -10.02
CA LYS A 87 3.60 -11.29 -10.57
C LYS A 87 3.94 -11.27 -12.06
N GLU A 88 4.79 -12.18 -12.51
CA GLU A 88 5.20 -12.26 -13.92
C GLU A 88 4.01 -12.48 -14.85
N GLN A 89 3.00 -13.25 -14.42
CA GLN A 89 1.75 -13.44 -15.16
C GLN A 89 1.06 -12.11 -15.51
N ASN A 90 1.12 -11.11 -14.61
CA ASN A 90 0.55 -9.79 -14.87
C ASN A 90 1.43 -9.00 -15.85
N CYS A 91 2.74 -9.20 -15.82
CA CYS A 91 3.68 -8.57 -16.75
C CYS A 91 3.55 -9.10 -18.17
N LYS A 92 3.12 -10.36 -18.34
CA LYS A 92 2.91 -11.03 -19.64
C LYS A 92 1.49 -10.82 -20.20
N ALA A 93 0.51 -10.50 -19.36
CA ALA A 93 -0.87 -10.32 -19.77
C ALA A 93 -1.12 -8.97 -20.47
N VAL A 94 -2.05 -8.96 -21.42
CA VAL A 94 -2.63 -7.73 -21.94
C VAL A 94 -3.66 -7.23 -20.94
N MET A 95 -3.23 -6.36 -20.03
CA MET A 95 -4.07 -5.78 -19.00
C MET A 95 -4.82 -4.57 -19.55
N ASN A 96 -6.12 -4.47 -19.24
CA ASN A 96 -6.89 -3.27 -19.52
C ASN A 96 -6.73 -2.25 -18.37
N LYS A 97 -7.21 -1.02 -18.60
CA LYS A 97 -7.19 0.06 -17.61
C LYS A 97 -7.80 -0.34 -16.24
N PRO A 98 -8.98 -0.98 -16.17
CA PRO A 98 -9.51 -1.54 -14.92
C PRO A 98 -8.55 -2.49 -14.19
N ASP A 99 -7.90 -3.41 -14.88
CA ASP A 99 -7.01 -4.40 -14.28
C ASP A 99 -5.76 -3.74 -13.66
N VAL A 100 -5.17 -2.79 -14.39
CA VAL A 100 -4.03 -2.00 -13.89
C VAL A 100 -4.43 -1.21 -12.65
N SER A 101 -5.60 -0.58 -12.67
CA SER A 101 -6.10 0.21 -11.54
C SER A 101 -6.36 -0.65 -10.32
N TYR A 102 -6.90 -1.87 -10.50
CA TYR A 102 -7.09 -2.83 -9.42
C TYR A 102 -5.76 -3.27 -8.79
N GLN A 103 -4.74 -3.59 -9.62
CA GLN A 103 -3.40 -3.95 -9.13
C GLN A 103 -2.75 -2.81 -8.37
N LEU A 104 -2.91 -1.58 -8.85
CA LEU A 104 -2.45 -0.39 -8.14
C LEU A 104 -3.12 -0.25 -6.76
N GLY A 105 -4.42 -0.53 -6.67
CA GLY A 105 -5.15 -0.57 -5.40
C GLY A 105 -4.57 -1.57 -4.41
N LEU A 106 -4.24 -2.78 -4.88
CA LEU A 106 -3.57 -3.79 -4.05
C LEU A 106 -2.20 -3.31 -3.54
N ILE A 107 -1.39 -2.71 -4.43
CA ILE A 107 -0.05 -2.20 -4.10
C ILE A 107 -0.14 -1.09 -3.05
N ILE A 108 -1.03 -0.11 -3.24
CA ILE A 108 -1.22 0.97 -2.26
C ILE A 108 -1.75 0.41 -0.94
N GLY A 109 -2.67 -0.56 -0.97
CA GLY A 109 -3.14 -1.25 0.24
C GLY A 109 -2.01 -1.91 1.00
N ASP A 110 -1.16 -2.67 0.33
CA ASP A 110 0.02 -3.32 0.93
C ASP A 110 0.99 -2.30 1.55
N MET A 111 1.24 -1.18 0.86
CA MET A 111 2.03 -0.06 1.42
C MET A 111 1.44 0.48 2.72
N LEU A 112 0.12 0.75 2.75
CA LEU A 112 -0.55 1.26 3.94
C LEU A 112 -0.47 0.27 5.10
N LEU A 113 -0.63 -1.02 4.82
CA LEU A 113 -0.47 -2.07 5.82
C LEU A 113 0.96 -2.18 6.32
N GLY A 114 1.96 -1.98 5.46
CA GLY A 114 3.36 -1.85 5.86
C GLY A 114 3.56 -0.72 6.88
N ILE A 115 3.00 0.47 6.63
CA ILE A 115 3.08 1.61 7.56
C ILE A 115 2.43 1.29 8.91
N ILE A 116 1.27 0.64 8.91
CA ILE A 116 0.61 0.19 10.15
C ILE A 116 1.48 -0.84 10.88
N GLY A 117 2.03 -1.81 10.17
CA GLY A 117 2.90 -2.86 10.72
C GLY A 117 4.20 -2.33 11.33
N GLU A 118 4.67 -1.15 10.93
CA GLU A 118 5.81 -0.47 11.55
C GLU A 118 5.49 0.11 12.95
N GLY A 119 4.24 0.02 13.43
CA GLY A 119 3.86 0.38 14.80
C GLY A 119 3.91 1.89 15.10
N VAL A 120 3.80 2.73 14.08
CA VAL A 120 3.93 4.19 14.21
C VAL A 120 2.69 4.89 14.77
N PHE A 121 1.55 4.18 14.80
CA PHE A 121 0.33 4.65 15.43
C PHE A 121 0.08 3.88 16.73
N PRO A 122 -0.44 4.51 17.79
CA PRO A 122 -0.94 3.78 18.94
C PRO A 122 -2.03 2.79 18.52
N LEU A 123 -2.05 1.59 19.10
CA LEU A 123 -3.00 0.51 18.77
C LEU A 123 -4.47 0.98 18.68
N LYS A 124 -4.90 1.87 19.60
CA LYS A 124 -6.27 2.42 19.62
C LYS A 124 -6.62 3.27 18.39
N TYR A 125 -5.63 3.73 17.63
CA TYR A 125 -5.79 4.59 16.47
C TYR A 125 -5.43 3.91 15.15
N GLU A 126 -4.85 2.70 15.14
CA GLU A 126 -4.42 2.03 13.89
C GLU A 126 -5.53 1.87 12.86
N THR A 127 -6.70 1.39 13.30
CA THR A 127 -7.86 1.20 12.40
C THR A 127 -8.32 2.52 11.79
N GLU A 128 -8.37 3.58 12.59
CA GLU A 128 -8.79 4.89 12.13
C GLU A 128 -7.73 5.54 11.23
N ALA A 129 -6.45 5.38 11.57
CA ALA A 129 -5.33 5.83 10.75
C ALA A 129 -5.35 5.16 9.37
N LEU A 130 -5.51 3.84 9.33
CA LEU A 130 -5.63 3.08 8.09
C LEU A 130 -6.82 3.55 7.25
N ARG A 131 -7.97 3.81 7.90
CA ARG A 131 -9.18 4.33 7.25
C ARG A 131 -8.94 5.72 6.64
N VAL A 132 -8.37 6.65 7.40
CA VAL A 132 -8.07 8.01 6.93
C VAL A 132 -7.07 7.98 5.77
N MET A 133 -6.00 7.19 5.88
CA MET A 133 -5.02 7.05 4.80
C MET A 133 -5.64 6.44 3.54
N ALA A 134 -6.40 5.35 3.67
CA ALA A 134 -7.08 4.72 2.55
C ALA A 134 -7.98 5.73 1.84
N ASN A 135 -8.89 6.40 2.58
CA ASN A 135 -9.78 7.43 2.03
C ASN A 135 -9.03 8.56 1.31
N SER A 136 -7.88 8.97 1.83
CA SER A 136 -7.05 10.02 1.23
C SER A 136 -6.54 9.60 -0.16
N TYR A 137 -6.11 8.35 -0.31
CA TYR A 137 -5.72 7.80 -1.61
C TYR A 137 -6.89 7.67 -2.56
N CYS A 138 -8.06 7.25 -2.06
CA CYS A 138 -9.27 7.18 -2.85
C CYS A 138 -9.63 8.55 -3.45
N TYR A 139 -9.63 9.58 -2.61
CA TYR A 139 -9.88 10.96 -3.05
C TYR A 139 -8.85 11.44 -4.08
N LEU A 140 -7.57 11.12 -3.88
CA LEU A 140 -6.52 11.41 -4.84
C LEU A 140 -6.78 10.75 -6.20
N ILE A 141 -7.15 9.45 -6.20
CA ILE A 141 -7.43 8.71 -7.44
C ILE A 141 -8.67 9.25 -8.15
N GLU A 142 -9.73 9.58 -7.42
CA GLU A 142 -10.92 10.21 -8.02
C GLU A 142 -10.57 11.53 -8.72
N ASN A 143 -9.68 12.33 -8.13
CA ASN A 143 -9.20 13.56 -8.75
C ASN A 143 -8.35 13.29 -10.00
N LEU A 144 -7.45 12.30 -9.95
CA LEU A 144 -6.65 11.90 -11.11
C LEU A 144 -7.53 11.37 -12.26
N GLU A 145 -8.57 10.59 -11.96
CA GLU A 145 -9.53 10.12 -12.97
C GLU A 145 -10.27 11.29 -13.64
N ARG A 146 -10.69 12.30 -12.87
CA ARG A 146 -11.31 13.53 -13.40
C ARG A 146 -10.36 14.34 -14.29
N GLN A 147 -9.06 14.30 -13.98
CA GLN A 147 -8.00 14.92 -14.79
C GLN A 147 -7.61 14.10 -16.03
N GLN A 148 -8.45 13.12 -16.42
CA GLN A 148 -8.27 12.27 -17.60
C GLN A 148 -7.04 11.35 -17.55
N HIS A 149 -6.55 11.00 -16.36
CA HIS A 149 -5.54 9.96 -16.26
C HIS A 149 -6.10 8.57 -16.63
N GLU A 150 -5.23 7.67 -17.08
CA GLU A 150 -5.53 6.28 -17.42
C GLU A 150 -5.85 5.40 -16.19
N ILE A 151 -6.53 5.95 -15.19
CA ILE A 151 -6.94 5.26 -13.96
C ILE A 151 -8.46 5.13 -13.86
N CYS A 152 -8.92 3.97 -13.38
CA CYS A 152 -10.32 3.67 -13.12
C CYS A 152 -10.53 3.64 -11.61
N SER A 153 -11.19 4.65 -11.05
CA SER A 153 -11.31 4.81 -9.60
C SER A 153 -12.00 3.61 -8.97
N SER A 154 -13.12 3.14 -9.56
CA SER A 154 -13.88 2.00 -9.05
C SER A 154 -13.05 0.71 -8.95
N SER A 155 -12.23 0.41 -9.95
CA SER A 155 -11.33 -0.75 -9.91
C SER A 155 -10.22 -0.58 -8.89
N PHE A 156 -9.62 0.61 -8.79
CA PHE A 156 -8.64 0.93 -7.76
C PHE A 156 -9.22 0.76 -6.35
N HIS A 157 -10.43 1.27 -6.11
CA HIS A 157 -11.17 1.15 -4.86
C HIS A 157 -11.38 -0.32 -4.47
N ASN A 158 -11.74 -1.17 -5.44
CA ASN A 158 -11.92 -2.60 -5.20
C ASN A 158 -10.60 -3.29 -4.81
N GLY A 159 -9.49 -2.94 -5.46
CA GLY A 159 -8.16 -3.47 -5.12
C GLY A 159 -7.72 -3.05 -3.72
N LEU A 160 -7.86 -1.76 -3.41
CA LEU A 160 -7.50 -1.21 -2.10
C LEU A 160 -8.35 -1.83 -0.99
N SER A 161 -9.66 -1.91 -1.19
CA SER A 161 -10.60 -2.53 -0.25
C SER A 161 -10.28 -4.00 -0.02
N TYR A 162 -9.92 -4.75 -1.08
CA TYR A 162 -9.49 -6.13 -0.96
C TYR A 162 -8.27 -6.26 -0.04
N ALA A 163 -7.20 -5.50 -0.31
CA ALA A 163 -5.98 -5.54 0.49
C ALA A 163 -6.23 -5.15 1.95
N VAL A 164 -6.93 -4.05 2.21
CA VAL A 164 -7.20 -3.56 3.57
C VAL A 164 -8.17 -4.48 4.33
N SER A 165 -9.15 -5.08 3.65
CA SER A 165 -10.08 -6.01 4.30
C SER A 165 -9.39 -7.25 4.86
N ALA A 166 -8.31 -7.72 4.22
CA ALA A 166 -7.52 -8.85 4.70
C ALA A 166 -6.93 -8.58 6.11
N TYR A 167 -6.51 -7.33 6.36
CA TYR A 167 -6.00 -6.90 7.67
C TYR A 167 -7.03 -6.96 8.79
N TRP A 168 -8.28 -6.57 8.51
CA TRP A 168 -9.36 -6.58 9.50
C TRP A 168 -9.97 -7.95 9.72
N ASN A 169 -10.02 -8.77 8.68
CA ASN A 169 -10.55 -10.13 8.77
C ASN A 169 -9.57 -11.12 9.42
N GLY A 170 -8.37 -10.66 9.82
CA GLY A 170 -7.30 -11.53 10.29
C GLY A 170 -6.88 -12.57 9.25
N SER A 171 -7.31 -12.39 7.99
CA SER A 171 -7.01 -13.26 6.87
C SER A 171 -5.64 -12.84 6.36
N THR A 172 -4.61 -13.40 6.97
CA THR A 172 -3.22 -13.11 6.65
C THR A 172 -2.91 -13.59 5.24
N GLN A 173 -3.04 -12.72 4.24
CA GLN A 173 -2.40 -12.97 2.95
C GLN A 173 -0.89 -12.71 2.99
N ASN A 174 -0.36 -12.10 4.06
CA ASN A 174 1.07 -11.96 4.34
C ASN A 174 1.22 -11.71 5.85
N ASP A 175 1.76 -12.66 6.62
CA ASP A 175 2.06 -12.46 8.05
C ASP A 175 3.13 -11.36 8.22
N LEU A 176 2.68 -10.10 8.36
CA LEU A 176 3.43 -9.04 9.01
C LEU A 176 3.48 -9.38 10.50
N ASN A 177 4.66 -9.80 10.96
CA ASN A 177 4.96 -10.07 12.35
C ASN A 177 4.71 -8.84 13.23
N THR A 178 3.53 -8.76 13.85
CA THR A 178 3.12 -8.15 15.16
C THR A 178 1.62 -7.83 15.04
N CYS A 179 0.66 -8.36 15.80
CA CYS A 179 0.46 -8.30 17.25
C CYS A 179 -0.48 -9.43 17.73
N LYS A 180 -0.10 -10.15 18.79
CA LYS A 180 -0.91 -11.15 19.52
C LYS A 180 -2.03 -10.54 20.39
N ALA A 181 -2.78 -9.56 19.88
CA ALA A 181 -3.84 -8.89 20.66
C ALA A 181 -5.21 -8.81 19.95
N LYS A 182 -5.42 -9.54 18.85
CA LYS A 182 -6.67 -9.43 18.06
C LYS A 182 -7.81 -10.37 18.50
N GLU A 183 -7.62 -11.23 19.50
CA GLU A 183 -8.70 -12.14 19.96
C GLU A 183 -9.84 -11.45 20.71
N LYS A 184 -9.65 -10.23 21.25
CA LYS A 184 -10.70 -9.55 22.04
C LYS A 184 -11.66 -8.68 21.21
N TYR A 185 -11.33 -8.39 19.95
CA TYR A 185 -12.19 -7.61 19.04
C TYR A 185 -12.71 -8.42 17.84
N ALA A 186 -12.16 -9.61 17.61
CA ALA A 186 -12.59 -10.53 16.54
C ALA A 186 -14.01 -11.08 16.76
N SER A 187 -14.53 -11.08 17.99
CA SER A 187 -15.87 -11.60 18.32
C SER A 187 -17.03 -10.79 17.71
N LYS A 188 -16.76 -9.68 17.02
CA LYS A 188 -17.76 -8.87 16.32
C LYS A 188 -17.61 -8.88 14.80
N ILE A 189 -16.63 -9.64 14.26
CA ILE A 189 -16.29 -9.67 12.84
C ILE A 189 -16.26 -11.13 12.36
N MET A 190 -17.45 -11.72 12.24
CA MET A 190 -17.63 -12.95 11.47
C MET A 190 -18.96 -12.84 10.72
N LEU A 191 -18.90 -12.74 9.38
CA LEU A 191 -19.72 -13.43 8.39
C LEU A 191 -19.45 -12.84 6.98
N PHE A 192 -18.87 -13.67 6.12
CA PHE A 192 -18.30 -13.33 4.81
C PHE A 192 -19.36 -13.04 3.72
N GLY A 193 -19.02 -12.16 2.77
CA GLY A 193 -19.79 -11.84 1.56
C GLY A 193 -20.49 -10.47 1.60
N GLY A 194 -21.18 -10.16 2.69
CA GLY A 194 -21.83 -8.85 2.91
C GLY A 194 -20.86 -7.72 3.31
N HIS A 195 -19.70 -8.07 3.87
CA HIS A 195 -18.74 -7.11 4.42
C HIS A 195 -17.89 -6.37 3.38
N LEU A 196 -17.70 -6.86 2.14
CA LEU A 196 -17.10 -6.01 1.10
C LEU A 196 -18.04 -4.86 0.74
N LYS A 197 -19.37 -5.07 0.75
CA LYS A 197 -20.37 -4.00 0.62
C LYS A 197 -20.46 -3.13 1.88
N MET A 198 -20.24 -3.70 3.06
CA MET A 198 -20.31 -2.96 4.33
C MET A 198 -19.03 -2.14 4.61
N LEU A 199 -17.84 -2.69 4.37
CA LEU A 199 -16.57 -1.96 4.34
C LEU A 199 -16.56 -1.01 3.16
N ASN A 200 -17.13 -1.38 2.00
CA ASN A 200 -17.41 -0.37 0.99
C ASN A 200 -18.36 0.70 1.53
N SER A 201 -19.37 0.40 2.34
CA SER A 201 -20.23 1.44 2.91
C SER A 201 -19.53 2.27 4.00
N TYR A 202 -18.60 1.70 4.77
CA TYR A 202 -17.86 2.40 5.82
C TYR A 202 -16.72 3.25 5.26
N ILE A 203 -16.07 2.78 4.18
CA ILE A 203 -15.04 3.51 3.42
C ILE A 203 -15.70 4.48 2.41
N TRP A 204 -16.90 4.19 1.89
CA TRP A 204 -17.50 4.90 0.73
C TRP A 204 -18.95 5.40 0.90
N THR A 205 -19.52 5.41 2.10
CA THR A 205 -20.75 6.23 2.27
C THR A 205 -20.37 7.68 2.00
N ARG A 206 -20.88 8.22 0.88
CA ARG A 206 -20.84 9.62 0.45
C ARG A 206 -21.50 10.54 1.47
N ASN A 207 -21.00 10.58 2.70
CA ASN A 207 -21.25 11.68 3.59
C ASN A 207 -20.18 12.73 3.31
N SER A 208 -20.61 13.97 3.15
CA SER A 208 -19.79 15.19 3.01
C SER A 208 -18.85 15.47 4.21
N LYS A 209 -18.67 14.50 5.11
CA LYS A 209 -17.82 14.51 6.30
C LYS A 209 -16.74 13.41 6.27
N GLN A 210 -16.45 12.80 5.12
CA GLN A 210 -15.37 11.81 5.04
C GLN A 210 -14.01 12.46 5.24
N LYS A 211 -13.40 12.18 6.39
CA LYS A 211 -12.04 12.58 6.73
C LYS A 211 -11.07 12.06 5.67
N HIS A 212 -10.32 12.99 5.09
CA HIS A 212 -9.23 12.72 4.18
C HIS A 212 -8.20 13.83 4.35
N ILE A 213 -6.95 13.48 4.14
CA ILE A 213 -5.83 14.42 4.18
C ILE A 213 -5.52 14.79 2.73
N ASN A 214 -5.13 16.05 2.51
CA ASN A 214 -4.70 16.49 1.20
C ASN A 214 -3.30 15.94 0.87
N LEU A 215 -3.26 14.72 0.32
CA LEU A 215 -2.01 14.07 -0.08
C LEU A 215 -1.22 14.88 -1.11
N SER A 216 -1.89 15.63 -1.99
CA SER A 216 -1.20 16.46 -3.00
C SER A 216 -0.36 17.56 -2.35
N GLU A 217 -0.85 18.15 -1.25
CA GLU A 217 -0.11 19.16 -0.49
C GLU A 217 1.07 18.54 0.27
N ILE A 218 0.88 17.36 0.84
CA ILE A 218 1.95 16.63 1.53
C ILE A 218 3.04 16.24 0.52
N HIS A 219 2.67 15.65 -0.61
CA HIS A 219 3.61 15.15 -1.62
C HIS A 219 4.43 16.27 -2.26
N GLY A 220 3.86 17.46 -2.48
CA GLY A 220 4.56 18.58 -3.08
C GLY A 220 5.72 19.15 -2.24
N LYS A 221 5.82 18.80 -0.95
CA LYS A 221 6.80 19.36 0.00
C LYS A 221 7.95 18.41 0.34
N LEU A 222 8.02 17.22 -0.27
CA LEU A 222 8.83 16.13 0.26
C LEU A 222 9.81 15.54 -0.77
N CYS A 223 11.01 15.22 -0.28
CA CYS A 223 12.10 14.64 -1.09
C CYS A 223 12.55 13.26 -0.62
N ASN A 224 12.02 12.73 0.50
CA ASN A 224 12.37 11.39 0.99
C ASN A 224 11.24 10.71 1.79
N ARG A 225 11.28 9.37 1.84
CA ARG A 225 10.29 8.49 2.49
C ARG A 225 10.11 8.78 3.99
N GLN A 226 11.18 9.03 4.73
CA GLN A 226 11.13 9.24 6.18
C GLN A 226 10.35 10.51 6.54
N THR A 227 10.63 11.61 5.83
CA THR A 227 9.93 12.90 6.04
C THR A 227 8.47 12.77 5.65
N TRP A 228 8.19 12.05 4.56
CA TRP A 228 6.82 11.73 4.16
C TRP A 228 6.06 10.95 5.21
N LYS A 229 6.65 9.87 5.72
CA LYS A 229 6.05 9.04 6.76
C LYS A 229 5.73 9.88 8.00
N LYS A 230 6.69 10.71 8.46
CA LYS A 230 6.48 11.61 9.60
C LYS A 230 5.31 12.57 9.36
N ASN A 231 5.22 13.16 8.18
CA ASN A 231 4.18 14.14 7.84
C ASN A 231 2.80 13.49 7.68
N ILE A 232 2.71 12.31 7.07
CA ILE A 232 1.45 11.55 7.02
C ILE A 232 1.01 11.15 8.41
N VAL A 233 1.90 10.61 9.25
CA VAL A 233 1.55 10.21 10.61
C VAL A 233 1.06 11.41 11.42
N GLY A 234 1.75 12.55 11.34
CA GLY A 234 1.34 13.80 11.97
C GLY A 234 -0.06 14.25 11.52
N ALA A 235 -0.26 14.40 10.22
CA ALA A 235 -1.54 14.84 9.64
C ALA A 235 -2.70 13.87 9.98
N VAL A 236 -2.44 12.56 9.97
CA VAL A 236 -3.44 11.54 10.37
C VAL A 236 -3.79 11.69 11.84
N LEU A 237 -2.81 11.86 12.73
CA LEU A 237 -3.09 12.02 14.15
C LEU A 237 -3.83 13.32 14.46
N GLU A 238 -3.48 14.43 13.80
CA GLU A 238 -4.19 15.71 13.93
C GLU A 238 -5.67 15.57 13.52
N GLU A 239 -5.92 14.92 12.39
CA GLU A 239 -7.27 14.66 11.87
C GLU A 239 -8.09 13.74 12.81
N ILE A 240 -7.44 12.76 13.44
CA ILE A 240 -8.08 11.87 14.42
C ILE A 240 -8.41 12.62 15.72
N LEU A 241 -7.48 13.44 16.22
CA LEU A 241 -7.59 14.12 17.51
C LEU A 241 -8.53 15.32 17.47
N SER A 242 -8.55 16.08 16.37
CA SER A 242 -9.48 17.21 16.14
C SER A 242 -10.94 16.79 16.34
N ASP A 243 -11.29 15.58 15.91
CA ASP A 243 -12.63 15.03 16.04
C ASP A 243 -12.95 14.59 17.48
N ALA A 244 -11.99 14.02 18.20
CA ALA A 244 -12.17 13.67 19.61
C ALA A 244 -12.53 14.91 20.44
N SER A 245 -11.92 16.06 20.15
CA SER A 245 -12.27 17.33 20.82
C SER A 245 -13.66 17.87 20.47
N GLN A 246 -14.22 17.56 19.29
CA GLN A 246 -15.58 18.00 18.93
C GLN A 246 -16.66 17.17 19.66
N VAL A 247 -16.38 15.91 19.97
CA VAL A 247 -17.33 15.02 20.66
C VAL A 247 -17.47 15.34 22.15
N TYR A 248 -16.46 15.93 22.79
CA TYR A 248 -16.51 16.30 24.22
C TYR A 248 -17.08 17.71 24.49
N ASN A 249 -17.39 18.48 23.45
CA ASN A 249 -17.92 19.84 23.57
C ASN A 249 -19.46 19.92 23.34
N HIS A 250 -20.15 18.78 23.39
CA HIS A 250 -21.60 18.64 23.30
C HIS A 250 -22.12 17.71 24.39
#